data_AF-J2K9W9-F1
#
_entry.id   AF-J2K9W9-F1
#
_cell.length_a   1.000
_cell.length_b   1.000
_cell.length_c   1.000
_cell.angle_alpha   90.00
_cell.angle_beta   90.00
_cell.angle_gamma   90.00
#
_symmetry.space_group_name_H-M   'P 1'
#
loop_
_entity.id
_entity.type
_entity.pdbx_description
1 polymer ?
#
loop_
_entity_poly.entity_id
_entity_poly.type
_entity_poly.pdbx_seq_one_letter_code
_entity_poly.pdbx_strand_id
1 'polypeptide(L)'
;MRTYPTNSPEAAARIVALLLISDGHVSHSEMDALHGQNIERELGLAPGDFARVLHTLCEDLLMGMHARRLLTGSIDEATLAALLEEVSDPGLQHKVLRFADAAATADRHLAASETWIMRSALKHWYIGEAPTQP
;
A
#
# COMPACT_ATOMS: atom_id res chain seq x y z
N MET A 1 4.62 -12.28 6.97
CA MET A 1 3.54 -11.46 6.40
C MET A 1 2.34 -12.36 6.16
N ARG A 2 1.14 -11.93 6.55
CA ARG A 2 -0.09 -12.66 6.23
C ARG A 2 -0.32 -12.70 4.71
N THR A 3 -0.99 -13.73 4.23
CA THR A 3 -1.38 -13.85 2.81
C THR A 3 -2.84 -13.46 2.68
N TYR A 4 -3.13 -12.51 1.79
CA TYR A 4 -4.49 -12.18 1.40
C TYR A 4 -4.79 -12.79 0.02
N PRO A 5 -6.06 -13.10 -0.30
CA PRO A 5 -6.42 -13.51 -1.65
C PRO A 5 -6.07 -12.43 -2.67
N THR A 6 -5.63 -12.83 -3.86
CA THR A 6 -5.40 -11.92 -4.99
C THR A 6 -6.68 -11.13 -5.29
N ASN A 7 -6.55 -9.82 -5.53
CA ASN A 7 -7.64 -8.87 -5.75
C ASN A 7 -8.64 -8.75 -4.59
N SER A 8 -8.25 -9.15 -3.38
CA SER A 8 -9.06 -8.88 -2.20
C SER A 8 -8.97 -7.41 -1.78
N PRO A 9 -10.04 -6.87 -1.18
CA PRO A 9 -10.03 -5.56 -0.53
C PRO A 9 -8.85 -5.39 0.43
N GLU A 10 -8.50 -6.44 1.18
CA GLU A 10 -7.42 -6.44 2.17
C GLU A 10 -6.02 -6.39 1.52
N ALA A 11 -5.82 -7.04 0.37
CA ALA A 11 -4.58 -6.92 -0.39
C ALA A 11 -4.36 -5.48 -0.87
N ALA A 12 -5.41 -4.85 -1.43
CA ALA A 12 -5.37 -3.45 -1.84
C ALA A 12 -5.14 -2.50 -0.65
N ALA A 13 -5.86 -2.73 0.45
CA ALA A 13 -5.70 -1.99 1.69
C ALA A 13 -4.27 -2.05 2.24
N ARG A 14 -3.64 -3.22 2.15
CA ARG A 14 -2.27 -3.43 2.62
C ARG A 14 -1.28 -2.58 1.85
N ILE A 15 -1.43 -2.43 0.53
CA ILE A 15 -0.51 -1.60 -0.28
C ILE A 15 -0.65 -0.12 0.13
N VAL A 16 -1.88 0.37 0.34
CA VAL A 16 -2.11 1.73 0.84
C VAL A 16 -1.52 1.91 2.24
N ALA A 17 -1.79 0.98 3.15
CA ALA A 17 -1.24 0.99 4.50
C ALA A 17 0.28 0.93 4.51
N LEU A 18 0.89 0.24 3.55
CA LEU A 18 2.33 0.16 3.43
C LEU A 18 2.98 1.49 3.07
N LEU A 19 2.37 2.21 2.14
CA LEU A 19 2.83 3.54 1.76
C LEU A 19 2.75 4.49 2.97
N LEU A 20 1.64 4.44 3.70
CA LEU A 20 1.38 5.26 4.88
C LEU A 20 2.40 5.08 6.02
N ILE A 21 3.02 3.90 6.14
CA ILE A 21 4.03 3.63 7.19
C ILE A 21 5.45 3.66 6.67
N SER A 22 5.65 3.93 5.37
CA SER A 22 6.93 3.72 4.69
C SER A 22 8.01 4.73 5.07
N ASP A 23 7.61 5.90 5.53
CA ASP A 23 8.47 6.95 6.09
C ASP A 23 8.66 6.80 7.62
N GLY A 24 7.94 5.85 8.24
CA GLY A 24 7.95 5.59 9.67
C GLY A 24 7.03 6.49 10.49
N HIS A 25 6.19 7.32 9.85
CA HIS A 25 5.29 8.23 10.54
C HIS A 25 3.91 8.28 9.88
N VAL A 26 2.90 7.76 10.58
CA VAL A 26 1.50 8.00 10.18
C VAL A 26 1.02 9.27 10.85
N SER A 27 0.76 10.30 10.06
CA SER A 27 0.15 11.55 10.53
C SER A 27 -1.37 11.45 10.60
N HIS A 28 -1.98 12.30 11.44
CA HIS A 28 -3.43 12.40 11.52
C HIS A 28 -4.04 12.90 10.20
N SER A 29 -3.33 13.79 9.48
CA SER A 29 -3.80 14.38 8.22
C SER A 29 -3.94 13.35 7.11
N GLU A 30 -3.00 12.42 6.99
CA GLU A 30 -3.06 11.36 5.98
C GLU A 30 -4.21 10.38 6.28
N MET A 31 -4.35 9.99 7.55
CA MET A 31 -5.44 9.12 7.98
C MET A 31 -6.81 9.78 7.75
N ASP A 32 -6.94 11.06 8.09
CA ASP A 32 -8.16 11.84 7.82
C ASP A 32 -8.44 11.96 6.32
N ALA A 33 -7.41 12.12 5.48
CA ALA A 33 -7.58 12.17 4.02
C ALA A 33 -8.12 10.83 3.47
N LEU A 34 -7.63 9.70 3.98
CA LEU A 34 -8.12 8.37 3.61
C LEU A 34 -9.57 8.14 4.10
N HIS A 35 -9.87 8.50 5.34
CA HIS A 35 -11.23 8.40 5.90
C HIS A 35 -12.22 9.33 5.18
N GLY A 36 -11.80 10.56 4.83
CA GLY A 36 -12.61 11.52 4.09
C GLY A 36 -13.00 11.03 2.69
N GLN A 37 -12.21 10.12 2.10
CA GLN A 37 -12.53 9.45 0.84
C GLN A 37 -13.22 8.10 1.00
N ASN A 38 -13.61 7.73 2.22
CA ASN A 38 -14.27 6.46 2.54
C ASN A 38 -13.49 5.24 2.01
N ILE A 39 -12.18 5.19 2.28
CA ILE A 39 -11.29 4.11 1.82
C ILE A 39 -11.88 2.72 2.00
N GLU A 40 -12.51 2.45 3.14
CA GLU A 40 -13.12 1.15 3.44
C GLU A 40 -14.24 0.81 2.47
N ARG A 41 -15.16 1.74 2.24
CA ARG A 41 -16.28 1.56 1.32
C ARG A 41 -15.80 1.40 -0.13
N GLU A 42 -14.84 2.21 -0.55
CA GLU A 42 -14.35 2.23 -1.93
C GLU A 42 -13.54 0.97 -2.27
N LEU A 43 -12.79 0.42 -1.30
CA LEU A 43 -12.08 -0.85 -1.46
C LEU A 43 -12.98 -2.07 -1.24
N GLY A 44 -14.16 -1.91 -0.64
CA GLY A 44 -15.08 -3.00 -0.31
C GLY A 44 -14.76 -3.71 1.01
N LEU A 45 -14.07 -3.02 1.91
CA LEU A 45 -13.76 -3.46 3.28
C LEU A 45 -14.95 -3.24 4.21
N ALA A 46 -15.03 -4.04 5.27
CA ALA A 46 -15.95 -3.75 6.37
C ALA A 46 -15.43 -2.55 7.20
N PRO A 47 -16.31 -1.84 7.92
CA PRO A 47 -15.90 -0.76 8.80
C PRO A 47 -14.86 -1.22 9.84
N GLY A 48 -13.73 -0.53 9.92
CA GLY A 48 -12.60 -0.83 10.80
C GLY A 48 -11.58 -1.83 10.25
N ASP A 49 -11.84 -2.45 9.09
CA ASP A 49 -10.90 -3.40 8.50
C ASP A 49 -9.63 -2.74 7.98
N PHE A 50 -9.69 -1.48 7.54
CA PHE A 50 -8.47 -0.80 7.11
C PHE A 50 -7.50 -0.63 8.28
N ALA A 51 -8.00 -0.18 9.44
CA ALA A 51 -7.21 -0.08 10.66
C ALA A 51 -6.64 -1.43 11.11
N ARG A 52 -7.43 -2.51 10.95
CA ARG A 52 -6.99 -3.88 11.25
C ARG A 52 -5.85 -4.33 10.33
N VAL A 53 -5.95 -4.05 9.02
CA VAL A 53 -4.90 -4.36 8.03
C VAL A 53 -3.64 -3.56 8.34
N LEU A 54 -3.76 -2.27 8.64
CA LEU A 54 -2.65 -1.40 9.04
C LEU A 54 -1.95 -1.94 10.30
N HIS A 55 -2.71 -2.22 11.37
CA HIS A 55 -2.15 -2.76 12.62
C HIS A 55 -1.43 -4.09 12.39
N THR A 56 -2.07 -5.00 11.64
CA THR A 56 -1.49 -6.31 11.30
C THR A 56 -0.20 -6.16 10.50
N LEU A 57 -0.15 -5.20 9.57
CA LEU A 57 1.05 -4.91 8.79
C LEU A 57 2.19 -4.39 9.68
N CYS A 58 1.90 -3.50 10.61
CA CYS A 58 2.87 -3.03 11.60
C CYS A 58 3.41 -4.20 12.45
N GLU A 59 2.53 -5.08 12.94
CA GLU A 59 2.94 -6.29 13.66
C GLU A 59 3.83 -7.21 12.80
N ASP A 60 3.43 -7.45 11.54
CA ASP A 60 4.17 -8.30 10.61
C ASP A 60 5.57 -7.74 10.33
N LEU A 61 5.71 -6.42 10.19
CA LEU A 61 7.00 -5.76 10.01
C LEU A 61 7.86 -5.83 11.27
N LEU A 62 7.28 -5.59 12.44
CA LEU A 62 7.97 -5.72 13.74
C LEU A 62 8.44 -7.16 13.99
N MET A 63 7.61 -8.17 13.70
CA MET A 63 8.01 -9.58 13.82
C MET A 63 9.02 -10.00 12.75
N GLY A 64 8.89 -9.48 11.52
CA GLY A 64 9.86 -9.70 10.44
C GLY A 64 11.25 -9.18 10.77
N MET A 65 11.34 -8.05 11.48
CA MET A 65 12.60 -7.47 11.99
C MET A 65 13.32 -8.38 13.00
N HIS A 66 12.59 -9.21 13.74
CA HIS A 66 13.19 -10.18 14.66
C HIS A 66 13.75 -11.43 13.95
N ALA A 67 13.19 -11.82 12.79
CA ALA A 67 13.64 -12.97 12.01
C ALA A 67 14.74 -12.63 10.98
N ARG A 68 14.81 -11.37 10.53
CA ARG A 68 15.78 -10.87 9.54
C ARG A 68 16.57 -9.72 10.18
N ARG A 69 17.78 -10.02 10.69
CA ARG A 69 18.75 -9.04 11.22
C ARG A 69 19.37 -8.14 10.14
N LEU A 70 18.57 -7.68 9.20
CA LEU A 70 18.84 -6.67 8.19
C LEU A 70 17.41 -6.20 7.89
N LEU A 71 16.99 -5.01 8.27
CA LEU A 71 17.30 -3.82 7.51
C LEU A 71 16.99 -2.62 8.40
N THR A 72 17.96 -1.72 8.52
CA THR A 72 17.67 -0.32 8.77
C THR A 72 16.79 0.20 7.63
N GLY A 73 15.46 0.12 7.79
CA GLY A 73 14.56 1.16 7.32
C GLY A 73 13.81 1.01 5.98
N SER A 74 13.85 -0.10 5.24
CA SER A 74 13.00 -0.19 4.03
C SER A 74 12.64 -1.62 3.62
N ILE A 75 11.43 -1.78 3.09
CA ILE A 75 11.03 -2.97 2.33
C ILE A 75 11.89 -3.06 1.07
N ASP A 76 12.35 -4.26 0.72
CA ASP A 76 13.11 -4.50 -0.50
C ASP A 76 12.19 -4.57 -1.73
N GLU A 77 12.74 -4.24 -2.90
CA GLU A 77 11.98 -4.16 -4.16
C GLU A 77 11.26 -5.46 -4.50
N ALA A 78 11.84 -6.62 -4.18
CA ALA A 78 11.24 -7.93 -4.46
C ALA A 78 9.99 -8.19 -3.61
N THR A 79 10.03 -7.83 -2.32
CA THR A 79 8.85 -7.94 -1.45
C THR A 79 7.76 -6.97 -1.89
N LEU A 80 8.12 -5.73 -2.24
CA LEU A 80 7.16 -4.77 -2.76
C LEU A 80 6.51 -5.26 -4.06
N ALA A 81 7.29 -5.79 -4.99
CA ALA A 81 6.77 -6.35 -6.24
C ALA A 81 5.77 -7.49 -5.98
N ALA A 82 6.10 -8.42 -5.07
CA ALA A 82 5.20 -9.51 -4.71
C ALA A 82 3.86 -9.02 -4.12
N LEU A 83 3.87 -7.94 -3.33
CA LEU A 83 2.64 -7.32 -2.81
C LEU A 83 1.83 -6.66 -3.92
N LEU A 84 2.48 -6.01 -4.89
CA LEU A 84 1.83 -5.37 -6.03
C LEU A 84 1.19 -6.40 -6.97
N GLU A 85 1.81 -7.59 -7.12
CA GLU A 85 1.28 -8.72 -7.90
C GLU A 85 -0.03 -9.29 -7.33
N GLU A 86 -0.29 -9.11 -6.03
CA GLU A 86 -1.56 -9.53 -5.44
C GLU A 86 -2.74 -8.67 -5.91
N VAL A 87 -2.49 -7.48 -6.49
CA VAL A 87 -3.52 -6.61 -7.06
C VAL A 87 -3.31 -6.48 -8.57
N SER A 88 -3.99 -7.37 -9.31
CA SER A 88 -3.99 -7.41 -10.77
C SER A 88 -5.22 -6.77 -11.41
N ASP A 89 -6.29 -6.52 -10.64
CA ASP A 89 -7.48 -5.83 -11.13
C ASP A 89 -7.20 -4.34 -11.39
N PRO A 90 -7.34 -3.84 -12.63
CA PRO A 90 -7.03 -2.45 -12.95
C PRO A 90 -7.89 -1.45 -12.16
N GLY A 91 -9.13 -1.80 -11.81
CA GLY A 91 -10.00 -0.96 -11.00
C GLY A 91 -9.47 -0.79 -9.57
N LEU A 92 -9.00 -1.87 -8.96
CA LEU A 92 -8.34 -1.84 -7.66
C LEU A 92 -7.00 -1.10 -7.70
N GLN A 93 -6.19 -1.31 -8.75
CA GLN A 93 -4.92 -0.60 -8.93
C GLN A 93 -5.14 0.93 -8.95
N HIS A 94 -6.11 1.40 -9.74
CA HIS A 94 -6.45 2.84 -9.78
C HIS A 94 -6.93 3.36 -8.42
N LYS A 95 -7.73 2.58 -7.68
CA LYS A 95 -8.15 2.96 -6.33
C LYS A 95 -6.97 3.07 -5.37
N VAL A 96 -6.06 2.09 -5.39
CA VAL A 96 -4.87 2.10 -4.54
C VAL A 96 -4.00 3.31 -4.84
N LEU A 97 -3.73 3.60 -6.13
CA LEU A 97 -2.98 4.80 -6.53
C LEU A 97 -3.66 6.09 -6.07
N ARG A 98 -4.99 6.18 -6.22
CA ARG A 98 -5.77 7.35 -5.78
C ARG A 98 -5.67 7.56 -4.27
N PHE A 99 -5.78 6.50 -3.47
CA PHE A 99 -5.66 6.60 -2.01
C PHE A 99 -4.23 6.90 -1.57
N ALA A 100 -3.25 6.31 -2.24
CA ALA A 100 -1.85 6.59 -1.98
C ALA A 100 -1.49 8.05 -2.29
N ASP A 101 -1.97 8.61 -3.40
CA ASP A 101 -1.80 10.03 -3.75
C ASP A 101 -2.50 10.95 -2.74
N ALA A 102 -3.70 10.57 -2.30
CA ALA A 102 -4.44 11.31 -1.28
C ALA A 102 -3.73 11.36 0.07
N ALA A 103 -3.13 10.24 0.51
CA ALA A 103 -2.33 10.19 1.72
C ALA A 103 -1.09 11.08 1.56
N ALA A 104 -0.27 10.82 0.54
CA ALA A 104 1.01 11.52 0.35
C ALA A 104 0.88 13.04 0.11
N THR A 105 -0.28 13.52 -0.33
CA THR A 105 -0.54 14.96 -0.50
C THR A 105 -1.14 15.64 0.73
N ALA A 106 -1.59 14.88 1.74
CA ALA A 106 -2.34 15.38 2.89
C ALA A 106 -1.47 16.19 3.87
N ASP A 107 -0.22 15.80 4.08
CA ASP A 107 0.69 16.42 5.03
C ASP A 107 1.70 17.39 4.36
N ARG A 108 1.65 17.50 3.02
CA ARG A 108 2.58 18.26 2.17
C ARG A 108 4.04 17.82 2.31
N HIS A 109 4.29 16.61 2.81
CA HIS A 109 5.62 16.06 3.02
C HIS A 109 5.75 14.68 2.37
N LEU A 110 5.92 14.67 1.05
CA LEU A 110 6.27 13.46 0.31
C LEU A 110 7.69 12.98 0.67
N ALA A 111 7.77 11.88 1.39
CA ALA A 111 9.05 11.25 1.72
C ALA A 111 9.64 10.53 0.50
N ALA A 112 10.96 10.33 0.51
CA ALA A 112 11.66 9.60 -0.55
C ALA A 112 11.20 8.13 -0.64
N SER A 113 10.84 7.52 0.50
CA SER A 113 10.32 6.15 0.60
C SER A 113 8.94 6.02 -0.04
N GLU A 114 8.01 6.95 0.23
CA GLU A 114 6.68 6.96 -0.40
C GLU A 114 6.78 7.16 -1.91
N THR A 115 7.63 8.10 -2.34
CA THR A 115 7.89 8.34 -3.77
C THR A 115 8.43 7.09 -4.44
N TRP A 116 9.29 6.33 -3.75
CA TRP A 116 9.83 5.07 -4.28
C TRP A 116 8.75 3.98 -4.38
N ILE A 117 7.87 3.85 -3.39
CA ILE A 117 6.74 2.91 -3.44
C ILE A 117 5.78 3.29 -4.56
N MET A 118 5.39 4.56 -4.65
CA MET A 118 4.50 5.06 -5.69
C MET A 118 5.07 4.83 -7.09
N ARG A 119 6.35 5.14 -7.31
CA ARG A 119 7.01 4.89 -8.60
C ARG A 119 7.09 3.40 -8.92
N SER A 120 7.35 2.56 -7.92
CA SER A 120 7.39 1.10 -8.10
C SER A 120 6.00 0.55 -8.45
N ALA A 121 4.95 1.03 -7.77
CA ALA A 121 3.56 0.67 -8.06
C ALA A 121 3.15 1.10 -9.47
N LEU A 122 3.42 2.35 -9.84
CA LEU A 122 3.20 2.86 -11.20
C LEU A 122 3.98 2.03 -12.22
N LYS A 123 5.27 1.79 -12.00
CA LYS A 123 6.09 0.98 -12.90
C LYS A 123 5.53 -0.44 -13.03
N HIS A 124 5.10 -1.08 -11.95
CA HIS A 124 4.60 -2.44 -11.98
C HIS A 124 3.25 -2.55 -12.70
N TRP A 125 2.31 -1.65 -12.40
CA TRP A 125 0.97 -1.66 -12.99
C TRP A 125 0.93 -1.07 -14.41
N TYR A 126 1.79 -0.10 -14.76
CA TYR A 126 1.91 0.44 -16.12
C TYR A 126 2.83 -0.38 -17.04
N ILE A 127 3.78 -1.17 -16.54
CA ILE A 127 4.54 -2.14 -17.38
C ILE A 127 3.69 -3.38 -17.73
N GLY A 128 2.54 -3.56 -17.09
CA GLY A 128 1.56 -4.59 -17.43
C GLY A 128 0.73 -4.30 -18.69
N GLU A 129 0.69 -3.05 -19.17
CA GLU A 129 0.03 -2.70 -20.43
C GLU A 129 1.03 -2.80 -21.59
N ALA A 130 1.56 -4.01 -21.80
CA ALA A 130 1.95 -4.37 -23.15
C ALA A 130 0.64 -4.58 -23.93
N PRO A 131 0.34 -3.78 -24.97
CA PRO A 131 -0.76 -4.11 -25.86
C PRO A 131 -0.43 -5.46 -26.50
N THR A 132 -1.10 -6.52 -26.08
CA THR A 132 -1.32 -7.65 -26.97
C THR A 132 -2.19 -7.14 -28.11
N GLN A 133 -1.54 -6.70 -29.18
CA GLN A 133 -2.15 -6.48 -30.48
C GLN A 133 -1.18 -6.91 -31.58
N PRO A 134 -1.66 -7.42 -32.73
CA PRO A 134 -2.93 -8.09 -33.01
C PRO A 134 -2.77 -9.59 -33.32
#